data_AF-G0AAK6-F1
#
_entry.id   AF-G0AAK6-F1
#
_cell.length_a   1.000
_cell.length_b   1.000
_cell.length_c   1.000
_cell.angle_alpha   90.00
_cell.angle_beta   90.00
_cell.angle_gamma   90.00
#
_symmetry.space_group_name_H-M   'P 1'
#
loop_
_entity.id
_entity.type
_entity.pdbx_description
1 polymer ?
#
loop_
_entity_poly.entity_id
_entity_poly.type
_entity_poly.pdbx_seq_one_letter_code
_entity_poly.pdbx_strand_id
1 'polypeptide(L)'
;MKSRIFSLLFSATLLSASLLPQLAHAASVSFIEPADGAVVSSPFTVKFGVSGMEVKPAGDMTANTGHHHLLINEDSIPAGQSIPIDDKHLHFGKGQTETSVTLPPGEYKLTMQFANGAHQSYGPELSKTINVTVK
;
A
#
# COMPACT_ATOMS: atom_id res chain seq x y z
N MET A 1 52.67 -26.19 -58.53
CA MET A 1 52.84 -24.73 -58.46
C MET A 1 51.97 -24.17 -57.34
N LYS A 2 52.61 -23.59 -56.31
CA LYS A 2 52.27 -22.34 -55.59
C LYS A 2 50.81 -22.19 -55.07
N SER A 3 50.60 -22.22 -53.73
CA SER A 3 50.54 -21.01 -52.85
C SER A 3 49.08 -20.52 -52.68
N ARG A 4 48.54 -20.02 -51.56
CA ARG A 4 48.93 -19.82 -50.14
C ARG A 4 47.64 -19.50 -49.34
N ILE A 5 47.75 -19.74 -48.04
CA ILE A 5 46.94 -19.38 -46.86
C ILE A 5 46.37 -17.94 -46.86
N PHE A 6 45.17 -17.72 -46.30
CA PHE A 6 44.96 -16.76 -45.19
C PHE A 6 43.63 -16.96 -44.44
N SER A 7 43.75 -17.27 -43.15
CA SER A 7 42.67 -17.28 -42.16
C SER A 7 42.34 -15.86 -41.70
N LEU A 8 41.07 -15.58 -41.39
CA LEU A 8 40.71 -14.46 -40.52
C LEU A 8 39.63 -14.92 -39.53
N LEU A 9 40.00 -15.01 -38.26
CA LEU A 9 39.15 -15.33 -37.12
C LEU A 9 38.37 -14.07 -36.71
N PHE A 10 37.04 -14.15 -36.68
CA PHE A 10 36.18 -13.12 -36.09
C PHE A 10 35.83 -13.57 -34.66
N SER A 11 36.43 -12.92 -33.66
CA SER A 11 36.10 -13.17 -32.25
C SER A 11 34.91 -12.29 -31.86
N ALA A 12 33.75 -12.92 -31.61
CA ALA A 12 32.56 -12.24 -31.11
C ALA A 12 32.53 -12.33 -29.58
N THR A 13 32.82 -11.21 -28.91
CA THR A 13 32.64 -11.07 -27.46
C THR A 13 31.15 -10.84 -27.16
N LEU A 14 30.47 -11.86 -26.65
CA LEU A 14 29.13 -11.76 -26.08
C LEU A 14 29.20 -11.06 -24.72
N LEU A 15 28.76 -9.80 -24.66
CA LEU A 15 28.54 -9.08 -23.42
C LEU A 15 27.27 -9.62 -22.76
N SER A 16 27.41 -10.52 -21.78
CA SER A 16 26.28 -11.02 -21.00
C SER A 16 25.83 -9.94 -20.01
N ALA A 17 24.71 -9.30 -20.28
CA ALA A 17 24.03 -8.44 -19.32
C ALA A 17 23.34 -9.33 -18.27
N SER A 18 23.93 -9.41 -17.08
CA SER A 18 23.30 -10.03 -15.92
C SER A 18 22.12 -9.18 -15.45
N LEU A 19 20.89 -9.56 -15.79
CA LEU A 19 19.68 -9.09 -15.10
C LEU A 19 19.69 -9.65 -13.68
N LEU A 20 20.12 -8.86 -12.70
CA LEU A 20 19.75 -9.14 -11.33
C LEU A 20 18.24 -8.87 -11.19
N PRO A 21 17.44 -9.81 -10.67
CA PRO A 21 16.05 -9.52 -10.36
C PRO A 21 16.07 -8.42 -9.28
N GLN A 22 15.60 -7.23 -9.63
CA GLN A 22 15.23 -6.23 -8.65
C GLN A 22 14.15 -6.89 -7.77
N LEU A 23 14.48 -7.20 -6.53
CA LEU A 23 13.50 -7.66 -5.55
C LEU A 23 12.46 -6.54 -5.42
N ALA A 24 11.34 -6.67 -6.13
CA ALA A 24 10.21 -5.77 -5.95
C ALA A 24 9.79 -5.90 -4.48
N HIS A 25 9.95 -4.83 -3.71
CA HIS A 25 9.50 -4.81 -2.33
C HIS A 25 7.99 -4.98 -2.34
N ALA A 26 7.47 -6.00 -1.65
CA ALA A 26 6.05 -6.24 -1.58
C ALA A 26 5.35 -4.99 -1.01
N ALA A 27 4.28 -4.56 -1.67
CA ALA A 27 3.53 -3.40 -1.21
C ALA A 27 2.88 -3.69 0.15
N SER A 28 2.81 -2.68 1.01
CA SER A 28 2.27 -2.84 2.37
C SER A 28 1.67 -1.54 2.88
N VAL A 29 0.76 -1.68 3.84
CA VAL A 29 0.09 -0.59 4.55
C VAL A 29 0.48 -0.64 6.03
N SER A 30 0.63 0.53 6.66
CA SER A 30 1.00 0.62 8.07
C SER A 30 0.20 1.68 8.81
N PHE A 31 0.04 1.45 10.11
CA PHE A 31 -0.18 2.52 11.07
C PHE A 31 1.18 3.00 11.55
N ILE A 32 1.43 4.30 11.41
CA ILE A 32 2.57 4.99 12.02
C ILE A 32 2.20 5.39 13.45
N GLU A 33 0.95 5.82 13.64
CA GLU A 33 0.36 6.19 14.92
C GLU A 33 -1.16 5.94 14.85
N PRO A 34 -1.82 5.44 15.91
CA PRO A 34 -1.22 4.86 17.10
C PRO A 34 -0.63 3.46 16.84
N ALA A 35 0.15 2.94 17.79
CA ALA A 35 0.62 1.55 17.75
C ALA A 35 -0.52 0.58 18.10
N ASP A 36 -0.36 -0.70 17.73
CA ASP A 36 -1.26 -1.76 18.17
C ASP A 36 -1.24 -1.92 19.69
N GLY A 37 -2.43 -2.05 20.29
CA GLY A 37 -2.65 -2.09 21.73
C GLY A 37 -2.55 -0.72 22.43
N ALA A 38 -2.46 0.38 21.68
CA ALA A 38 -2.35 1.70 22.28
C ALA A 38 -3.61 2.11 23.06
N VAL A 39 -3.38 2.82 24.16
CA VAL A 39 -4.43 3.47 24.94
C VAL A 39 -4.39 4.96 24.66
N VAL A 40 -5.48 5.52 24.14
CA VAL A 40 -5.55 6.89 23.60
C VAL A 40 -6.68 7.69 24.25
N SER A 41 -6.56 9.02 24.24
CA SER A 41 -7.64 9.93 24.65
C SER A 41 -8.36 10.48 23.41
N SER A 42 -9.67 10.62 23.47
CA SER A 42 -10.46 11.18 22.36
C SER A 42 -10.43 12.73 22.37
N PRO A 43 -10.21 13.41 21.22
CA PRO A 43 -9.83 12.84 19.93
C PRO A 43 -8.35 12.46 19.88
N PHE A 44 -8.02 11.47 19.05
CA PHE A 44 -6.64 11.02 18.85
C PHE A 44 -6.24 11.10 17.38
N THR A 45 -4.94 11.26 17.15
CA THR A 45 -4.37 11.28 15.80
C THR A 45 -4.16 9.86 15.31
N VAL A 46 -4.50 9.61 14.05
CA VAL A 46 -4.16 8.39 13.32
C VAL A 46 -3.32 8.78 12.12
N LYS A 47 -2.07 8.29 12.05
CA LYS A 47 -1.14 8.46 10.94
C LYS A 47 -0.87 7.12 10.29
N PHE A 48 -0.81 7.10 8.98
CA PHE A 48 -0.69 5.86 8.21
C PHE A 48 0.16 6.07 6.97
N GLY A 49 0.65 4.95 6.44
CA GLY A 49 1.52 4.94 5.27
C GLY A 49 1.28 3.76 4.37
N VAL A 50 1.84 3.87 3.16
CA VAL A 50 1.92 2.80 2.17
C VAL A 50 3.36 2.71 1.65
N SER A 51 3.84 1.50 1.43
CA SER A 51 5.13 1.21 0.80
C SER A 51 4.89 0.40 -0.48
N GLY A 52 5.72 0.59 -1.50
CA GLY A 52 5.58 -0.09 -2.80
C GLY A 52 4.45 0.44 -3.70
N MET A 53 3.72 1.48 -3.27
CA MET A 53 2.69 2.18 -4.03
C MET A 53 2.73 3.68 -3.74
N GLU A 54 2.03 4.48 -4.54
CA GLU A 54 1.90 5.93 -4.34
C GLU A 54 0.49 6.34 -3.90
N VAL A 55 0.41 7.38 -3.07
CA VAL A 55 -0.88 7.98 -2.71
C VAL A 55 -1.32 8.97 -3.79
N LYS A 56 -2.56 8.83 -4.28
CA LYS A 56 -3.21 9.75 -5.21
C LYS A 56 -4.68 10.00 -4.78
N PRO A 57 -5.28 11.13 -5.18
CA PRO A 57 -6.70 11.36 -4.92
C PRO A 57 -7.60 10.30 -5.59
N ALA A 58 -8.77 10.09 -5.01
CA ALA A 58 -9.84 9.33 -5.64
C ALA A 58 -10.16 9.88 -7.04
N GLY A 59 -10.47 8.98 -7.97
CA GLY A 59 -10.64 9.26 -9.39
C GLY A 59 -9.35 9.14 -10.22
N ASP A 60 -8.17 9.20 -9.60
CA ASP A 60 -6.91 8.89 -10.29
C ASP A 60 -6.76 7.37 -10.45
N MET A 61 -6.73 6.92 -11.71
CA MET A 61 -6.68 5.49 -12.07
C MET A 61 -5.27 5.05 -12.51
N THR A 62 -4.24 5.83 -12.18
CA THR A 62 -2.84 5.45 -12.46
C THR A 62 -2.53 4.10 -11.80
N ALA A 63 -1.78 3.25 -12.50
CA ALA A 63 -1.38 1.95 -11.95
C ALA A 63 -0.49 2.13 -10.71
N ASN A 64 -0.61 1.22 -9.73
CA ASN A 64 0.14 1.24 -8.47
C ASN A 64 -0.08 2.50 -7.61
N THR A 65 -1.25 3.14 -7.72
CA THR A 65 -1.64 4.26 -6.89
C THR A 65 -2.96 4.01 -6.17
N GLY A 66 -3.28 4.84 -5.18
CA GLY A 66 -4.54 4.75 -4.47
C GLY A 66 -4.64 5.70 -3.29
N HIS A 67 -5.60 5.46 -2.42
CA HIS A 67 -5.79 6.21 -1.18
C HIS A 67 -6.25 5.33 -0.04
N HIS A 68 -6.11 5.87 1.17
CA HIS A 68 -6.39 5.17 2.40
C HIS A 68 -7.86 5.26 2.83
N HIS A 69 -8.26 4.29 3.64
CA HIS A 69 -9.52 4.23 4.35
C HIS A 69 -9.28 3.70 5.75
N LEU A 70 -9.98 4.26 6.73
CA LEU A 70 -9.99 3.71 8.09
C LEU A 70 -11.34 3.05 8.36
N LEU A 71 -11.30 1.75 8.61
CA LEU A 71 -12.43 0.90 8.93
C LEU A 71 -12.52 0.73 10.45
N ILE A 72 -13.65 1.13 11.03
CA ILE A 72 -13.89 1.06 12.48
C ILE A 72 -14.73 -0.18 12.79
N ASN A 73 -14.15 -1.07 13.60
CA ASN A 73 -14.72 -2.34 14.02
C ASN A 73 -15.05 -3.31 12.88
N GLU A 74 -14.42 -3.12 11.71
CA GLU A 74 -14.58 -3.97 10.53
C GLU A 74 -13.25 -4.65 10.16
N ASP A 75 -13.36 -5.80 9.51
CA ASP A 75 -12.22 -6.50 8.90
C ASP A 75 -11.85 -5.89 7.54
N SER A 76 -10.74 -6.35 6.95
CA SER A 76 -10.33 -5.90 5.62
C SER A 76 -11.32 -6.33 4.54
N ILE A 77 -11.40 -5.53 3.48
CA ILE A 77 -12.34 -5.75 2.37
C ILE A 77 -11.63 -6.56 1.28
N PRO A 78 -12.27 -7.60 0.70
CA PRO A 78 -11.67 -8.39 -0.39
C PRO A 78 -11.26 -7.55 -1.60
N ALA A 79 -10.23 -8.00 -2.31
CA ALA A 79 -9.73 -7.28 -3.48
C ALA A 79 -10.83 -7.07 -4.54
N GLY A 80 -10.87 -5.86 -5.11
CA GLY A 80 -11.83 -5.46 -6.13
C GLY A 80 -13.22 -5.08 -5.62
N GLN A 81 -13.53 -5.29 -4.33
CA GLN A 81 -14.79 -4.86 -3.73
C GLN A 81 -14.73 -3.38 -3.36
N SER A 82 -15.84 -2.68 -3.51
CA SER A 82 -15.94 -1.27 -3.13
C SER A 82 -15.92 -1.08 -1.62
N ILE A 83 -15.24 -0.04 -1.15
CA ILE A 83 -15.34 0.43 0.24
C ILE A 83 -16.75 1.03 0.45
N PRO A 84 -17.54 0.54 1.42
CA PRO A 84 -18.84 1.11 1.76
C PRO A 84 -18.74 2.60 2.12
N ILE A 85 -19.78 3.37 1.80
CA ILE A 85 -19.90 4.78 2.19
C ILE A 85 -20.86 4.82 3.38
N ASP A 86 -20.31 4.75 4.59
CA ASP A 86 -21.07 4.81 5.85
C ASP A 86 -20.18 5.32 7.00
N ASP A 87 -20.75 5.41 8.19
CA ASP A 87 -20.08 5.97 9.37
C ASP A 87 -18.94 5.10 9.93
N LYS A 88 -18.79 3.85 9.46
CA LYS A 88 -17.71 2.95 9.87
C LYS A 88 -16.49 3.04 8.94
N HIS A 89 -16.63 3.68 7.80
CA HIS A 89 -15.60 3.77 6.76
C HIS A 89 -15.22 5.24 6.56
N LEU A 90 -14.09 5.67 7.12
CA LEU A 90 -13.57 7.00 6.87
C LEU A 90 -12.76 7.00 5.57
N HIS A 91 -13.06 7.94 4.68
CA HIS A 91 -12.44 8.04 3.36
C HIS A 91 -11.39 9.14 3.29
N PHE A 92 -10.19 8.78 2.82
CA PHE A 92 -9.08 9.72 2.63
C PHE A 92 -8.81 9.96 1.13
N GLY A 93 -9.88 10.16 0.37
CA GLY A 93 -9.85 10.31 -1.10
C GLY A 93 -9.18 11.58 -1.63
N LYS A 94 -8.64 12.46 -0.78
CA LYS A 94 -7.79 13.59 -1.22
C LYS A 94 -6.30 13.27 -1.09
N GLY A 95 -5.97 12.03 -0.74
CA GLY A 95 -4.59 11.59 -0.49
C GLY A 95 -4.09 11.98 0.90
N GLN A 96 -4.98 12.09 1.89
CA GLN A 96 -4.55 12.32 3.27
C GLN A 96 -3.75 11.12 3.79
N THR A 97 -2.78 11.37 4.65
CA THR A 97 -1.94 10.36 5.32
C THR A 97 -2.11 10.37 6.85
N GLU A 98 -2.96 11.26 7.35
CA GLU A 98 -3.31 11.38 8.74
C GLU A 98 -4.72 11.95 8.92
N THR A 99 -5.31 11.69 10.08
CA THR A 99 -6.61 12.26 10.48
C THR A 99 -6.72 12.36 12.00
N SER A 100 -7.66 13.17 12.48
CA SER A 100 -8.12 13.15 13.87
C SER A 100 -9.38 12.28 13.96
N VAL A 101 -9.37 11.30 14.87
CA VAL A 101 -10.48 10.38 15.11
C VAL A 101 -11.10 10.68 16.47
N THR A 102 -12.42 10.85 16.48
CA THR A 102 -13.22 11.03 17.69
C THR A 102 -14.07 9.79 17.90
N LEU A 103 -13.79 9.05 18.96
CA LEU A 103 -14.58 7.89 19.38
C LEU A 103 -14.95 8.00 20.86
N PRO A 104 -16.12 7.50 21.30
CA PRO A 104 -16.42 7.34 22.71
C PRO A 104 -15.43 6.38 23.40
N PRO A 105 -15.29 6.44 24.74
CA PRO A 105 -14.48 5.48 25.48
C PRO A 105 -14.89 4.03 25.20
N GLY A 106 -13.92 3.14 25.01
CA GLY A 106 -14.16 1.73 24.65
C GLY A 106 -12.99 1.07 23.92
N GLU A 107 -13.15 -0.21 23.59
CA GLU A 107 -12.20 -0.99 22.78
C GLU A 107 -12.60 -0.94 21.31
N TYR A 108 -11.63 -0.70 20.42
CA TYR A 108 -11.86 -0.60 18.99
C TYR A 108 -10.86 -1.42 18.19
N LYS A 109 -11.36 -2.11 17.17
CA LYS A 109 -10.56 -2.67 16.08
C LYS A 109 -10.50 -1.64 14.96
N LEU A 110 -9.31 -1.21 14.60
CA LEU A 110 -9.07 -0.25 13.51
C LEU A 110 -8.33 -0.93 12.38
N THR A 111 -8.93 -0.94 11.19
CA THR A 111 -8.33 -1.53 9.98
C THR A 111 -8.02 -0.41 8.98
N MET A 112 -6.75 -0.19 8.68
CA MET A 112 -6.32 0.68 7.58
C MET A 112 -6.39 -0.13 6.29
N GLN A 113 -7.15 0.34 5.30
CA GLN A 113 -7.34 -0.31 4.00
C GLN A 113 -6.87 0.62 2.88
N PHE A 114 -6.00 0.13 1.99
CA PHE A 114 -5.67 0.85 0.76
C PHE A 114 -6.57 0.41 -0.39
N ALA A 115 -7.00 1.36 -1.21
CA ALA A 115 -7.90 1.14 -2.34
C ALA A 115 -7.53 2.03 -3.53
N ASN A 116 -7.97 1.65 -4.73
CA ASN A 116 -7.70 2.40 -5.96
C ASN A 116 -8.56 3.67 -6.08
N GLY A 117 -8.35 4.44 -7.16
CA GLY A 117 -9.13 5.66 -7.43
C GLY A 117 -10.66 5.47 -7.51
N ALA A 118 -11.14 4.25 -7.76
CA ALA A 118 -12.56 3.90 -7.78
C ALA A 118 -13.11 3.42 -6.43
N HIS A 119 -12.35 3.60 -5.33
CA HIS A 119 -12.68 3.07 -4.01
C HIS A 119 -12.79 1.55 -3.98
N GLN A 120 -12.05 0.83 -4.82
CA GLN A 120 -12.01 -0.63 -4.78
C GLN A 120 -10.78 -1.08 -4.00
N SER A 121 -11.01 -1.92 -2.99
CA SER A 121 -9.96 -2.47 -2.14
C SER A 121 -8.88 -3.19 -2.94
N TYR A 122 -7.62 -2.99 -2.56
CA TYR A 122 -6.51 -3.84 -3.03
C TYR A 122 -6.44 -5.19 -2.31
N GLY A 123 -7.36 -5.45 -1.37
CA GLY A 123 -7.51 -6.69 -0.65
C GLY A 123 -6.83 -6.70 0.73
N PRO A 124 -6.91 -7.84 1.43
CA PRO A 124 -6.33 -8.01 2.76
C PRO A 124 -4.82 -7.79 2.83
N GLU A 125 -4.09 -8.09 1.76
CA GLU A 125 -2.63 -7.90 1.67
C GLU A 125 -2.22 -6.42 1.78
N LEU A 126 -3.08 -5.50 1.34
CA LEU A 126 -2.89 -4.05 1.40
C LEU A 126 -3.80 -3.47 2.48
N SER A 127 -3.82 -4.14 3.63
CA SER A 127 -4.48 -3.69 4.85
C SER A 127 -3.60 -3.92 6.07
N LYS A 128 -3.89 -3.20 7.15
CA LYS A 128 -3.30 -3.44 8.47
C LYS A 128 -4.36 -3.24 9.52
N THR A 129 -4.42 -4.12 10.51
CA THR A 129 -5.32 -3.98 11.66
C THR A 129 -4.50 -3.72 12.92
N ILE A 130 -5.04 -2.86 13.78
CA ILE A 130 -4.61 -2.63 15.15
C ILE A 130 -5.82 -2.62 16.08
N ASN A 131 -5.60 -2.85 17.37
CA ASN A 131 -6.57 -2.66 18.42
C ASN A 131 -6.16 -1.46 19.26
N VAL A 132 -7.13 -0.63 19.68
CA VAL A 132 -6.89 0.52 20.56
C VAL A 132 -7.96 0.60 21.63
N THR A 133 -7.56 1.11 22.80
CA THR A 133 -8.49 1.44 23.88
C THR A 133 -8.62 2.96 23.98
N VAL A 134 -9.83 3.48 23.82
CA VAL A 134 -10.14 4.89 24.00
C VAL A 134 -10.59 5.12 25.45
N LYS A 135 -9.99 6.11 26.13
CA LYS A 135 -10.34 6.53 27.50
C LYS A 135 -11.27 7.73 27.52
#